data_AF-A0A7W1F0N3-F1
#
_entry.id   AF-A0A7W1F0N3-F1
#
_cell.length_a   1.000
_cell.length_b   1.000
_cell.length_c   1.000
_cell.angle_alpha   90.00
_cell.angle_beta   90.00
_cell.angle_gamma   90.00
#
_symmetry.space_group_name_H-M   'P 1'
#
loop_
_entity.id
_entity.type
_entity.pdbx_description
1 polymer ?
#
loop_
_entity_poly.entity_id
_entity_poly.type
_entity_poly.pdbx_seq_one_letter_code
_entity_poly.pdbx_strand_id
1 'polypeptide(L)'
;MNRAIICTAILAALSFPAFAADDHAGHDHAGHGHGHDHKKAADAAGSNTAVINAVTVTVSAAGAIVSGKTVELHLGITPEAPAPKAVRAWIGLESGKGSTKGKAHLHGSDSHVDVEVPSPLPEGSAVWIQVDPAEGASGKASVPLSAVVKQPAK
;
A
#
# COMPACT_ATOMS: atom_id res chain seq x y z
N MET A 1 15.32 40.04 47.20
CA MET A 1 16.14 38.99 47.84
C MET A 1 15.40 37.67 47.74
N ASN A 2 16.08 36.55 47.53
CA ASN A 2 15.48 35.23 47.32
C ASN A 2 14.71 34.74 48.56
N ARG A 3 13.62 33.98 48.35
CA ARG A 3 13.61 32.52 48.61
C ARG A 3 12.29 31.85 48.17
N ALA A 4 12.42 30.66 47.61
CA ALA A 4 11.33 29.71 47.36
C ALA A 4 11.10 28.82 48.59
N ILE A 5 9.99 28.04 48.59
CA ILE A 5 9.68 26.76 49.30
C ILE A 5 8.13 26.64 49.25
N ILE A 6 7.55 25.87 48.33
CA ILE A 6 7.27 24.41 48.35
C ILE A 6 5.84 24.09 48.86
N CYS A 7 5.24 23.08 48.22
CA CYS A 7 3.90 22.52 48.37
C CYS A 7 3.42 22.25 49.81
N THR A 8 2.08 22.23 49.99
CA THR A 8 1.24 21.12 50.52
C THR A 8 0.01 21.68 51.27
N ALA A 9 -1.24 21.25 51.08
CA ALA A 9 -1.95 20.52 50.01
C ALA A 9 -3.48 20.60 50.30
N ILE A 10 -4.30 19.77 49.62
CA ILE A 10 -5.69 19.39 49.97
C ILE A 10 -6.77 20.47 49.77
N LEU A 11 -7.64 20.24 48.79
CA LEU A 11 -9.04 20.68 48.84
C LEU A 11 -9.92 19.53 48.33
N ALA A 12 -10.92 19.14 49.11
CA ALA A 12 -11.78 18.00 48.81
C ALA A 12 -13.25 18.41 48.71
N ALA A 13 -13.95 17.75 47.78
CA ALA A 13 -15.40 17.60 47.66
C ALA A 13 -16.29 18.86 47.46
N LEU A 14 -16.95 18.93 46.30
CA LEU A 14 -18.38 19.25 46.19
C LEU A 14 -19.03 18.37 45.11
N SER A 15 -20.32 18.08 45.30
CA SER A 15 -21.08 17.05 44.58
C SER A 15 -21.39 17.36 43.11
N PHE A 16 -21.41 16.33 42.28
CA PHE A 16 -22.14 16.31 41.00
C PHE A 16 -23.48 15.57 41.18
N PRO A 17 -24.61 16.08 40.65
CA PRO A 17 -25.85 15.31 40.55
C PRO A 17 -25.76 14.26 39.43
N ALA A 18 -26.46 13.15 39.60
CA ALA A 18 -26.47 12.06 38.64
C ALA A 18 -27.15 12.44 37.32
N PHE A 19 -26.53 12.07 36.20
CA PHE A 19 -27.20 11.87 34.92
C PHE A 19 -27.13 10.38 34.61
N ALA A 20 -28.28 9.70 34.59
CA ALA A 20 -28.38 8.35 34.07
C ALA A 20 -28.43 8.41 32.54
N ALA A 21 -27.62 7.58 31.87
CA ALA A 21 -27.71 7.35 30.44
C ALA A 21 -27.20 5.94 30.10
N ASP A 22 -28.07 5.18 29.43
CA ASP A 22 -27.89 3.94 28.68
C ASP A 22 -27.00 2.78 29.19
N ASP A 23 -27.66 1.66 29.46
CA ASP A 23 -27.09 0.31 29.39
C ASP A 23 -26.67 -0.05 27.96
N HIS A 24 -25.46 0.35 27.58
CA HIS A 24 -24.76 -0.24 26.45
C HIS A 24 -23.91 -1.41 26.93
N ALA A 25 -24.51 -2.61 26.85
CA ALA A 25 -23.85 -3.88 27.15
C ALA A 25 -22.56 -4.02 26.32
N GLY A 26 -21.42 -3.79 26.98
CA GLY A 26 -20.11 -3.81 26.36
C GLY A 26 -19.81 -5.17 25.74
N HIS A 27 -19.69 -5.22 24.42
CA HIS A 27 -19.05 -6.34 23.75
C HIS A 27 -17.54 -6.11 23.74
N ASP A 28 -16.84 -6.89 24.56
CA ASP A 28 -15.39 -6.96 24.56
C ASP A 28 -14.88 -7.48 23.21
N HIS A 29 -14.57 -6.56 22.30
CA HIS A 29 -13.72 -6.88 21.17
C HIS A 29 -12.29 -7.05 21.69
N ALA A 30 -11.97 -8.27 22.12
CA ALA A 30 -10.61 -8.75 22.29
C ALA A 30 -9.88 -8.58 20.95
N GLY A 31 -9.25 -7.42 20.78
CA GLY A 31 -8.59 -7.00 19.55
C GLY A 31 -7.40 -7.90 19.26
N HIS A 32 -7.64 -8.97 18.50
CA HIS A 32 -6.61 -9.90 18.09
C HIS A 32 -5.71 -9.22 17.06
N GLY A 33 -4.68 -8.53 17.58
CA GLY A 33 -3.72 -7.77 16.80
C GLY A 33 -2.88 -8.66 15.91
N HIS A 34 -3.41 -9.02 14.74
CA HIS A 34 -2.63 -9.55 13.63
C HIS A 34 -1.78 -8.42 13.05
N GLY A 35 -0.62 -8.21 13.67
CA GLY A 35 0.51 -7.51 13.05
C GLY A 35 0.95 -8.30 11.82
N HIS A 36 0.35 -8.00 10.68
CA HIS A 36 0.81 -8.55 9.41
C HIS A 36 2.13 -7.89 9.04
N ASP A 37 3.23 -8.58 9.36
CA ASP A 37 4.54 -8.27 8.82
C ASP A 37 4.47 -8.26 7.29
N HIS A 38 4.37 -7.06 6.72
CA HIS A 38 4.56 -6.86 5.29
C HIS A 38 6.03 -7.15 4.98
N LYS A 39 6.34 -8.43 4.72
CA LYS A 39 7.62 -8.85 4.17
C LYS A 39 7.90 -8.01 2.94
N LYS A 40 8.84 -7.08 3.07
CA LYS A 40 9.34 -6.25 1.97
C LYS A 40 9.86 -7.19 0.90
N ALA A 41 9.11 -7.34 -0.19
CA ALA A 41 9.58 -8.08 -1.34
C ALA A 41 10.89 -7.44 -1.81
N ALA A 42 11.84 -8.25 -2.27
CA ALA A 42 13.14 -7.74 -2.67
C ALA A 42 12.97 -6.77 -3.85
N ASP A 43 13.20 -5.47 -3.60
CA ASP A 43 13.25 -4.46 -4.65
C ASP A 43 14.44 -4.79 -5.55
N ALA A 44 14.15 -5.38 -6.71
CA ALA A 44 15.13 -5.60 -7.76
C ALA A 44 15.47 -4.25 -8.41
N ALA A 45 16.29 -3.44 -7.73
CA ALA A 45 16.62 -2.08 -8.12
C ALA A 45 17.18 -2.04 -9.55
N GLY A 46 16.41 -1.44 -10.48
CA GLY A 46 16.75 -1.35 -11.90
C GLY A 46 16.11 -2.43 -12.80
N SER A 47 15.46 -3.45 -12.23
CA SER A 47 14.67 -4.41 -12.99
C SER A 47 13.22 -3.95 -13.15
N ASN A 48 12.58 -4.34 -14.25
CA ASN A 48 11.13 -4.22 -14.44
C ASN A 48 10.37 -5.43 -13.87
N THR A 49 11.06 -6.31 -13.13
CA THR A 49 10.51 -7.54 -12.55
C THR A 49 10.48 -7.45 -11.03
N ALA A 50 9.36 -7.85 -10.43
CA ALA A 50 9.15 -7.96 -9.00
C ALA A 50 8.85 -9.40 -8.59
N VAL A 51 9.36 -9.86 -7.44
CA VAL A 51 9.09 -11.22 -6.92
C VAL A 51 8.32 -11.13 -5.60
N ILE A 52 7.07 -11.59 -5.61
CA ILE A 52 6.12 -11.52 -4.49
C ILE A 52 5.61 -12.93 -4.20
N ASN A 53 5.87 -13.48 -3.01
CA ASN A 53 5.41 -14.81 -2.60
C ASN A 53 5.72 -15.93 -3.62
N ALA A 54 6.94 -15.94 -4.17
CA ALA A 54 7.39 -16.81 -5.26
C ALA A 54 6.67 -16.64 -6.63
N VAL A 55 5.76 -15.67 -6.75
CA VAL A 55 5.24 -15.20 -8.04
C VAL A 55 6.15 -14.08 -8.56
N THR A 56 6.66 -14.27 -9.77
CA THR A 56 7.40 -13.27 -10.53
C THR A 56 6.42 -12.47 -11.38
N VAL A 57 6.43 -11.14 -11.25
CA VAL A 57 5.63 -10.22 -12.06
C VAL A 57 6.56 -9.31 -12.85
N THR A 58 6.55 -9.44 -14.16
CA THR A 58 7.27 -8.56 -15.09
C THR A 58 6.33 -7.44 -15.54
N VAL A 59 6.77 -6.18 -15.48
CA VAL A 59 5.94 -5.00 -15.73
C VAL A 59 6.47 -4.23 -16.95
N SER A 60 5.58 -3.75 -17.81
CA SER A 60 5.94 -2.79 -18.87
C SER A 60 4.81 -1.81 -19.12
N ALA A 61 5.14 -0.55 -19.46
CA ALA A 61 4.14 0.45 -19.81
C ALA A 61 3.84 0.46 -21.31
N ALA A 62 2.56 0.57 -21.67
CA ALA A 62 2.10 0.84 -23.02
C ALA A 62 2.35 2.33 -23.37
N GLY A 63 3.62 2.70 -23.54
CA GLY A 63 4.06 4.05 -23.87
C GLY A 63 4.63 4.83 -22.70
N ALA A 64 4.47 6.16 -22.73
CA ALA A 64 5.11 7.08 -21.79
C ALA A 64 4.25 7.32 -20.53
N ILE A 65 4.87 7.19 -19.36
CA ILE A 65 4.27 7.58 -18.07
C ILE A 65 4.31 9.11 -17.97
N VAL A 66 3.13 9.75 -17.98
CA VAL A 66 2.97 11.22 -17.93
C VAL A 66 2.01 11.57 -16.79
N SER A 67 2.39 12.48 -15.90
CA SER A 67 1.58 12.94 -14.76
C SER A 67 0.20 13.44 -15.20
N GLY A 68 -0.86 12.98 -14.54
CA GLY A 68 -2.25 13.32 -14.83
C GLY A 68 -2.83 12.62 -16.06
N LYS A 69 -2.19 11.54 -16.54
CA LYS A 69 -2.73 10.67 -17.59
C LYS A 69 -2.88 9.24 -17.10
N THR A 70 -3.78 8.49 -17.71
CA THR A 70 -3.84 7.04 -17.59
C THR A 70 -2.74 6.41 -18.45
N VAL A 71 -2.13 5.34 -17.94
CA VAL A 71 -1.22 4.45 -18.67
C VAL A 71 -1.65 3.01 -18.44
N GLU A 72 -1.69 2.23 -19.51
CA GLU A 72 -1.86 0.78 -19.44
C GLU A 72 -0.52 0.13 -19.07
N LEU A 73 -0.53 -0.72 -18.06
CA LEU A 73 0.61 -1.53 -17.65
C LEU A 73 0.35 -3.00 -17.99
N HIS A 74 1.20 -3.61 -18.81
CA HIS A 74 1.20 -5.06 -19.01
C HIS A 74 1.98 -5.75 -17.88
N LEU A 75 1.48 -6.90 -17.46
CA LEU A 75 1.93 -7.69 -16.32
C LEU A 75 2.10 -9.16 -16.75
N GLY A 76 3.33 -9.61 -16.97
CA GLY A 76 3.64 -11.02 -17.18
C GLY A 76 3.76 -11.73 -15.84
N ILE A 77 2.89 -12.70 -15.54
CA ILE A 77 2.80 -13.39 -14.24
C ILE A 77 3.32 -14.83 -14.36
N THR A 78 4.37 -15.16 -13.60
CA THR A 78 5.01 -16.48 -13.61
C THR A 78 5.17 -17.03 -12.19
N PRO A 79 4.78 -18.28 -11.88
CA PRO A 79 4.05 -19.22 -12.74
C PRO A 79 2.60 -18.79 -12.95
N GLU A 80 2.00 -19.20 -14.07
CA GLU A 80 0.59 -18.91 -14.39
C GLU A 80 -0.38 -19.73 -13.52
N ALA A 81 0.09 -20.82 -12.91
CA ALA A 81 -0.68 -21.67 -12.01
C ALA A 81 0.11 -21.97 -10.71
N PRO A 82 -0.53 -21.92 -9.52
CA PRO A 82 -1.89 -21.46 -9.27
C PRO A 82 -2.02 -19.94 -9.47
N ALA A 83 -3.03 -19.51 -10.23
CA ALA A 83 -3.22 -18.10 -10.54
C ALA A 83 -3.56 -17.28 -9.27
N PRO A 84 -3.03 -16.05 -9.11
CA PRO A 84 -3.39 -15.18 -8.01
C PRO A 84 -4.88 -14.75 -8.09
N LYS A 85 -5.52 -14.55 -6.94
CA LYS A 85 -6.92 -14.09 -6.84
C LYS A 85 -7.11 -12.66 -7.36
N ALA A 86 -6.09 -11.83 -7.17
CA ALA A 86 -6.01 -10.49 -7.72
C ALA A 86 -4.55 -10.05 -7.82
N VAL A 87 -4.24 -9.30 -8.87
CA VAL A 87 -3.08 -8.41 -8.90
C VAL A 87 -3.60 -6.98 -8.98
N ARG A 88 -3.00 -6.06 -8.23
CA ARG A 88 -3.28 -4.62 -8.33
C ARG A 88 -1.99 -3.87 -8.59
N ALA A 89 -2.06 -2.81 -9.38
CA ALA A 89 -0.93 -1.91 -9.59
C ALA A 89 -1.32 -0.45 -9.35
N TRP A 90 -0.34 0.38 -9.04
CA TRP A 90 -0.47 1.84 -9.01
C TRP A 90 0.88 2.50 -9.20
N ILE A 91 0.85 3.76 -9.63
CA ILE A 91 2.05 4.60 -9.77
C ILE A 91 2.05 5.61 -8.61
N GLY A 92 3.14 5.67 -7.85
CA GLY A 92 3.29 6.60 -6.72
C GLY A 92 4.02 5.99 -5.52
N LEU A 93 3.52 6.30 -4.32
CA LEU A 93 4.07 5.85 -3.04
C LEU A 93 3.58 4.44 -2.66
N GLU A 94 4.31 3.74 -1.78
CA GLU A 94 3.95 2.38 -1.28
C GLU A 94 2.55 2.31 -0.64
N SER A 95 2.15 3.36 0.06
CA SER A 95 0.81 3.48 0.62
C SER A 95 -0.28 3.52 -0.46
N GLY A 96 0.06 4.03 -1.64
CA GLY A 96 -0.86 4.45 -2.70
C GLY A 96 -1.66 5.71 -2.33
N LYS A 97 -1.23 6.49 -1.34
CA LYS A 97 -1.85 7.77 -1.02
C LYS A 97 -1.64 8.74 -2.19
N GLY A 98 -2.73 9.23 -2.76
CA GLY A 98 -2.70 10.09 -3.96
C GLY A 98 -2.54 9.32 -5.28
N SER A 99 -2.66 7.98 -5.26
CA SER A 99 -2.57 7.13 -6.45
C SER A 99 -3.85 6.34 -6.66
N THR A 100 -4.31 6.25 -7.91
CA THR A 100 -5.40 5.36 -8.30
C THR A 100 -4.88 3.93 -8.41
N LYS A 101 -5.44 3.00 -7.63
CA LYS A 101 -5.09 1.57 -7.65
C LYS A 101 -5.95 0.83 -8.67
N GLY A 102 -5.36 0.47 -9.80
CA GLY A 102 -6.00 -0.42 -10.77
C GLY A 102 -5.97 -1.88 -10.29
N LYS A 103 -7.03 -2.64 -10.60
CA LYS A 103 -7.03 -4.11 -10.49
C LYS A 103 -6.76 -4.66 -11.89
N ALA A 104 -5.77 -5.54 -12.00
CA ALA A 104 -5.42 -6.14 -13.27
C ALA A 104 -6.51 -7.09 -13.78
N HIS A 105 -6.72 -7.05 -15.10
CA HIS A 105 -7.40 -8.10 -15.83
C HIS A 105 -6.40 -9.25 -15.98
N LEU A 106 -6.66 -10.38 -15.32
CA LEU A 106 -5.71 -11.50 -15.24
C LEU A 106 -5.92 -12.45 -16.41
N HIS A 107 -4.89 -12.58 -17.25
CA HIS A 107 -4.83 -13.50 -18.39
C HIS A 107 -3.44 -14.16 -18.49
N GLY A 108 -2.92 -14.65 -17.36
CA GLY A 108 -1.56 -15.20 -17.28
C GLY A 108 -0.51 -14.17 -17.70
N SER A 109 0.26 -14.50 -18.73
CA SER A 109 1.27 -13.64 -19.36
C SER A 109 0.72 -12.36 -20.01
N ASP A 110 -0.56 -12.35 -20.43
CA ASP A 110 -1.22 -11.21 -21.12
C ASP A 110 -2.05 -10.31 -20.17
N SER A 111 -1.76 -10.37 -18.87
CA SER A 111 -2.48 -9.56 -17.89
C SER A 111 -2.16 -8.06 -18.07
N HIS A 112 -3.15 -7.19 -17.90
CA HIS A 112 -2.96 -5.73 -18.03
C HIS A 112 -3.78 -4.95 -17.00
N VAL A 113 -3.40 -3.69 -16.76
CA VAL A 113 -4.08 -2.80 -15.83
C VAL A 113 -3.92 -1.33 -16.21
N ASP A 114 -5.04 -0.63 -16.32
CA ASP A 114 -5.05 0.83 -16.42
C ASP A 114 -4.79 1.46 -15.05
N VAL A 115 -3.81 2.37 -14.99
CA VAL A 115 -3.52 3.17 -13.80
C VAL A 115 -3.36 4.64 -14.15
N GLU A 116 -3.92 5.52 -13.32
CA GLU A 116 -3.70 6.95 -13.42
C GLU A 116 -2.36 7.33 -12.78
N VAL A 117 -1.54 8.07 -13.50
CA VAL A 117 -0.29 8.65 -12.99
C VAL A 117 -0.63 9.89 -12.16
N PRO A 118 -0.27 9.98 -10.87
CA PRO A 118 -0.59 11.14 -10.04
C PRO A 118 -0.09 12.47 -10.63
N SER A 119 -0.83 13.55 -10.36
CA SER A 119 -0.44 14.93 -10.68
C SER A 119 -0.65 15.83 -9.45
N PRO A 120 0.42 16.38 -8.84
CA PRO A 120 1.83 16.15 -9.15
C PRO A 120 2.26 14.70 -8.83
N LEU A 121 3.28 14.20 -9.53
CA LEU A 121 3.89 12.90 -9.22
C LEU A 121 4.77 13.05 -7.97
N PRO A 122 4.53 12.30 -6.87
CA PRO A 122 5.35 12.41 -5.67
C PRO A 122 6.83 12.03 -5.89
N GLU A 123 7.74 12.65 -5.15
CA GLU A 123 9.13 12.16 -5.08
C GLU A 123 9.17 10.74 -4.51
N GLY A 124 10.10 9.91 -5.01
CA GLY A 124 10.17 8.49 -4.66
C GLY A 124 9.07 7.63 -5.29
N SER A 125 8.33 8.14 -6.29
CA SER A 125 7.32 7.35 -7.00
C SER A 125 7.92 6.15 -7.73
N ALA A 126 7.28 4.99 -7.58
CA ALA A 126 7.58 3.76 -8.29
C ALA A 126 6.28 3.18 -8.89
N VAL A 127 6.41 2.16 -9.75
CA VAL A 127 5.26 1.28 -10.04
C VAL A 127 5.20 0.24 -8.94
N TRP A 128 4.10 0.22 -8.21
CA TRP A 128 3.86 -0.74 -7.15
C TRP A 128 2.93 -1.83 -7.63
N ILE A 129 3.23 -3.07 -7.24
CA ILE A 129 2.44 -4.26 -7.53
C ILE A 129 2.07 -4.90 -6.19
N GLN A 130 0.78 -5.18 -6.00
CA GLN A 130 0.28 -6.04 -4.94
C GLN A 130 -0.26 -7.32 -5.57
N VAL A 131 0.21 -8.48 -5.09
CA VAL A 131 -0.31 -9.80 -5.44
C VAL A 131 -1.08 -10.35 -4.25
N ASP A 132 -2.36 -10.64 -4.46
CA ASP A 132 -3.19 -11.43 -3.55
C ASP A 132 -3.15 -12.90 -4.05
N PRO A 133 -2.36 -13.78 -3.43
CA PRO A 133 -2.23 -15.17 -3.88
C PRO A 133 -3.53 -15.96 -3.69
N ALA A 134 -3.62 -17.15 -4.31
CA ALA A 134 -4.72 -18.07 -4.07
C ALA A 134 -4.83 -18.46 -2.58
N GLU A 135 -3.69 -18.65 -1.92
CA GLU A 135 -3.57 -19.00 -0.50
C GLU A 135 -2.42 -18.20 0.14
N GLY A 136 -2.53 -17.92 1.44
CA GLY A 136 -1.56 -17.10 2.18
C GLY A 136 -1.83 -15.59 2.14
N ALA A 137 -0.87 -14.81 2.64
CA ALA A 137 -1.00 -13.36 2.80
C ALA A 137 -0.61 -12.59 1.53
N SER A 138 -1.32 -11.49 1.25
CA SER A 138 -0.96 -10.56 0.17
C SER A 138 0.45 -9.99 0.36
N GLY A 139 1.21 -9.89 -0.73
CA GLY A 139 2.52 -9.24 -0.74
C GLY A 139 2.55 -8.05 -1.69
N LYS A 140 3.53 -7.16 -1.50
CA LYS A 140 3.77 -5.98 -2.35
C LYS A 140 5.24 -5.89 -2.72
N ALA A 141 5.50 -5.37 -3.92
CA ALA A 141 6.83 -5.00 -4.39
C ALA A 141 6.75 -3.70 -5.20
N SER A 142 7.91 -3.06 -5.41
CA SER A 142 8.06 -1.95 -6.34
C SER A 142 8.98 -2.30 -7.50
N VAL A 143 8.79 -1.63 -8.64
CA VAL A 143 9.78 -1.52 -9.71
C VAL A 143 9.93 -0.03 -10.08
N PRO A 144 11.15 0.46 -10.35
CA PRO A 144 11.37 1.86 -10.65
C PRO A 144 10.73 2.26 -11.98
N LEU A 145 10.17 3.46 -12.05
CA LEU A 145 9.49 3.99 -13.25
C LEU A 145 10.40 3.95 -14.50
N SER A 146 11.71 4.16 -14.32
CA SER A 146 12.72 4.12 -15.37
C SER A 146 12.95 2.73 -15.98
N ALA A 147 12.62 1.64 -15.28
CA ALA A 147 12.71 0.28 -15.83
C ALA A 147 11.44 -0.14 -16.59
N VAL A 148 10.29 0.47 -16.27
CA VAL A 148 8.99 0.11 -16.86
C VAL A 148 8.71 0.85 -18.17
N VAL A 149 9.23 2.07 -18.31
CA VAL A 149 9.19 2.80 -19.58
C VAL A 149 10.31 2.29 -20.47
N LYS A 150 9.96 1.76 -21.66
CA LYS A 150 10.93 1.68 -22.77
C LYS A 150 11.35 3.11 -23.10
N GLN A 151 12.53 3.54 -22.64
CA GLN A 151 13.07 4.83 -23.03
C GLN A 151 13.16 4.87 -24.57
N PRO A 152 12.72 5.95 -25.23
CA PRO A 152 13.00 6.10 -26.65
C PRO A 152 14.52 6.09 -26.83
N ALA A 153 15.01 5.22 -27.70
CA ALA A 153 16.41 5.23 -28.08
C ALA A 153 16.74 6.62 -28.67
N LYS A 154 17.84 7.21 -28.19
CA LYS A 154 18.29 8.57 -28.52
C LYS A 154 18.96 8.63 -29.88
#